data_AF-A0A6N7PR25-F1
#
_entry.id   AF-A0A6N7PR25-F1
#
_cell.length_a   1.000
_cell.length_b   1.000
_cell.length_c   1.000
_cell.angle_alpha   90.00
_cell.angle_beta   90.00
_cell.angle_gamma   90.00
#
_symmetry.space_group_name_H-M   'P 1'
#
loop_
_entity.id
_entity.type
_entity.pdbx_description
1 polymer ?
#
loop_
_entity_poly.entity_id
_entity_poly.type
_entity_poly.pdbx_seq_one_letter_code
_entity_poly.pdbx_strand_id
1 'polypeptide(L)'
;MKQSRLFLALGLGAALGGAAALSLAEPTRRAPAPAAPEPPRGGFPPDPPGNASKKQWVFAVSVKDGKASLPRASSVLVANPTPTVRMMGRFAVEFWVGKELLDRIRFDVPMLDRDPKDRRRGPLRGPDFTHVSTRLTVRMADHPRATFVALVDRATGDVQRFAWPPDAEGRLAPLGAAASRAPASAADAGSPGDAGGSVDAGPSDAAADGR
;
A
#
# COMPACT_ATOMS: atom_id res chain seq x y z
N MET A 1 -41.91 -51.14 -29.78
CA MET A 1 -41.76 -51.85 -31.09
C MET A 1 -42.61 -51.13 -32.13
N LYS A 2 -42.13 -51.10 -33.39
CA LYS A 2 -42.69 -50.51 -34.64
C LYS A 2 -42.41 -49.00 -34.80
N GLN A 3 -41.34 -48.59 -35.49
CA GLN A 3 -40.98 -48.63 -36.93
C GLN A 3 -41.60 -47.50 -37.79
N SER A 4 -40.74 -46.51 -38.06
CA SER A 4 -40.39 -45.86 -39.33
C SER A 4 -41.45 -45.49 -40.37
N ARG A 5 -41.37 -44.25 -40.88
CA ARG A 5 -40.95 -43.98 -42.27
C ARG A 5 -40.53 -42.51 -42.50
N LEU A 6 -39.37 -42.39 -43.13
CA LEU A 6 -38.81 -41.26 -43.87
C LEU A 6 -39.84 -40.61 -44.81
N PHE A 7 -39.78 -39.30 -45.02
CA PHE A 7 -39.69 -38.72 -46.36
C PHE A 7 -38.92 -37.39 -46.34
N LEU A 8 -37.95 -37.34 -47.25
CA LEU A 8 -37.05 -36.25 -47.58
C LEU A 8 -37.73 -35.35 -48.63
N ALA A 9 -37.63 -34.03 -48.52
CA ALA A 9 -37.81 -33.13 -49.65
C ALA A 9 -36.90 -31.90 -49.52
N LEU A 10 -35.99 -31.80 -50.49
CA LEU A 10 -35.13 -30.66 -50.77
C LEU A 10 -35.95 -29.40 -51.05
N GLY A 11 -35.46 -28.26 -50.58
CA GLY A 11 -35.85 -26.93 -51.04
C GLY A 11 -34.66 -25.99 -50.98
N LEU A 12 -33.96 -25.87 -52.10
CA LEU A 12 -32.84 -24.96 -52.34
C LEU A 12 -33.39 -23.52 -52.47
N GLY A 13 -32.87 -22.58 -51.68
CA GLY A 13 -33.24 -21.17 -51.76
C GLY A 13 -32.11 -20.28 -51.28
N ALA A 14 -31.25 -19.89 -52.21
CA ALA A 14 -30.17 -18.94 -51.99
C ALA A 14 -30.73 -17.51 -51.88
N ALA A 15 -30.29 -16.74 -50.89
CA ALA A 15 -30.29 -15.28 -50.97
C ALA A 15 -29.17 -14.71 -50.09
N LEU A 16 -28.37 -13.88 -50.74
CA LEU A 16 -27.22 -13.13 -50.24
C LEU A 16 -27.56 -12.17 -49.10
N GLY A 17 -26.56 -11.88 -48.27
CA GLY A 17 -26.35 -10.53 -47.74
C GLY A 17 -26.16 -10.44 -46.23
N GLY A 18 -24.99 -9.94 -45.81
CA GLY A 18 -24.80 -9.48 -44.44
C GLY A 18 -23.37 -9.67 -43.95
N ALA A 19 -22.55 -8.64 -44.13
CA ALA A 19 -21.13 -8.59 -43.81
C ALA A 19 -20.81 -9.08 -42.38
N ALA A 20 -19.95 -10.10 -42.28
CA ALA A 20 -19.25 -10.44 -41.06
C ALA A 20 -18.20 -9.35 -40.78
N ALA A 21 -18.49 -8.46 -39.85
CA ALA A 21 -17.49 -7.56 -39.28
C ALA A 21 -16.49 -8.40 -38.46
N LEU A 22 -15.35 -8.68 -39.07
CA LEU A 22 -14.13 -9.12 -38.38
C LEU A 22 -13.69 -8.00 -37.43
N SER A 23 -14.15 -8.04 -36.18
CA SER A 23 -13.51 -7.27 -35.10
C SER A 23 -12.11 -7.85 -34.88
N LEU A 24 -11.13 -7.15 -35.44
CA LEU A 24 -9.73 -7.25 -35.05
C LEU A 24 -9.65 -6.93 -33.56
N ALA A 25 -9.50 -7.97 -32.74
CA ALA A 25 -9.15 -7.83 -31.34
C ALA A 25 -7.75 -7.23 -31.25
N GLU A 26 -7.67 -5.93 -30.92
CA GLU A 26 -6.41 -5.28 -30.59
C GLU A 26 -5.80 -5.94 -29.34
N PRO A 27 -4.50 -6.30 -29.35
CA PRO A 27 -3.83 -6.75 -28.14
C PRO A 27 -3.77 -5.56 -27.19
N THR A 28 -4.59 -5.60 -26.13
CA THR A 28 -4.52 -4.65 -25.02
C THR A 28 -3.08 -4.67 -24.48
N ARG A 29 -2.31 -3.64 -24.84
CA ARG A 29 -0.98 -3.36 -24.32
C ARG A 29 -1.14 -3.19 -22.82
N ARG A 30 -0.77 -4.22 -22.05
CA ARG A 30 -0.74 -4.18 -20.59
C ARG A 30 0.17 -3.03 -20.19
N ALA A 31 -0.42 -1.95 -19.67
CA ALA A 31 0.32 -0.83 -19.14
C ALA A 31 1.33 -1.33 -18.08
N PRO A 32 2.56 -0.82 -18.06
CA PRO A 32 3.52 -1.17 -17.03
C PRO A 32 2.93 -0.84 -15.66
N ALA A 33 3.04 -1.78 -14.73
CA ALA A 33 2.62 -1.56 -13.35
C ALA A 33 3.34 -0.32 -12.78
N PRO A 34 2.65 0.56 -12.02
CA PRO A 34 3.30 1.72 -11.42
C PRO A 34 4.45 1.25 -10.53
N ALA A 35 5.60 1.92 -10.66
CA ALA A 35 6.76 1.68 -9.81
C ALA A 35 6.38 1.88 -8.34
N ALA A 36 6.79 0.94 -7.48
CA ALA A 36 6.58 1.05 -6.04
C ALA A 36 7.18 2.38 -5.53
N PRO A 37 6.50 3.10 -4.63
CA PRO A 37 6.99 4.35 -4.08
C PRO A 37 8.34 4.14 -3.40
N GLU A 38 9.30 5.06 -3.64
CA GLU A 38 10.60 5.00 -2.99
C GLU A 38 10.44 5.03 -1.46
N PRO A 39 11.23 4.22 -0.71
CA PRO A 39 11.16 4.23 0.75
C PRO A 39 11.46 5.64 1.28
N PRO A 40 10.85 6.04 2.42
CA PRO A 40 11.00 7.39 2.95
C PRO A 40 12.47 7.75 3.17
N ARG A 41 12.92 8.86 2.56
CA ARG A 41 14.32 9.33 2.57
C ARG A 41 14.89 9.61 3.97
N GLY A 42 14.02 9.80 4.97
CA GLY A 42 14.39 10.04 6.37
C GLY A 42 14.66 8.77 7.21
N GLY A 43 14.61 7.58 6.60
CA GLY A 43 14.71 6.32 7.34
C GLY A 43 13.44 5.99 8.14
N PHE A 44 13.42 4.82 8.76
CA PHE A 44 12.32 4.40 9.62
C PHE A 44 12.54 4.90 11.05
N PRO A 45 11.51 5.39 11.77
CA PRO A 45 11.67 5.86 13.14
C PRO A 45 12.16 4.72 14.05
N PRO A 46 12.89 5.04 15.13
CA PRO A 46 13.31 4.04 16.12
C PRO A 46 12.10 3.33 16.72
N ASP A 47 12.32 2.12 17.25
CA ASP A 47 11.22 1.36 17.83
C ASP A 47 10.77 2.00 19.15
N PRO A 48 9.46 2.12 19.40
CA PRO A 48 8.94 2.71 20.62
C PRO A 48 9.24 1.83 21.85
N PRO A 49 9.11 2.36 23.08
CA PRO A 49 9.16 1.55 24.29
C PRO A 49 8.17 0.38 24.24
N GLY A 50 8.56 -0.79 24.74
CA GLY A 50 7.69 -1.96 24.73
C GLY A 50 6.49 -1.78 25.66
N ASN A 51 5.28 -1.91 25.13
CA ASN A 51 4.06 -1.99 25.94
C ASN A 51 3.77 -3.46 26.29
N ALA A 52 3.80 -3.81 27.58
CA ALA A 52 3.48 -5.15 28.04
C ALA A 52 1.98 -5.30 28.28
N SER A 53 1.35 -6.28 27.65
CA SER A 53 -0.08 -6.54 27.81
C SER A 53 -0.38 -8.03 28.00
N LYS A 54 -1.43 -8.34 28.76
CA LYS A 54 -1.98 -9.70 28.84
C LYS A 54 -2.76 -10.06 27.57
N LYS A 55 -3.31 -9.08 26.88
CA LYS A 55 -3.94 -9.27 25.58
C LYS A 55 -2.89 -9.11 24.49
N GLN A 56 -2.82 -10.10 23.62
CA GLN A 56 -1.91 -10.15 22.49
C GLN A 56 -2.75 -10.32 21.22
N TRP A 57 -2.32 -9.70 20.13
CA TRP A 57 -2.90 -9.88 18.82
C TRP A 57 -2.02 -10.79 17.99
N VAL A 58 -2.63 -11.79 17.36
CA VAL A 58 -2.02 -12.71 16.41
C VAL A 58 -2.50 -12.31 15.03
N PHE A 59 -1.58 -11.77 14.24
CA PHE A 59 -1.81 -11.38 12.86
C PHE A 59 -1.51 -12.54 11.93
N ALA A 60 -2.46 -12.89 11.08
CA ALA A 60 -2.21 -13.80 9.97
C ALA A 60 -1.59 -12.99 8.83
N VAL A 61 -0.35 -13.30 8.47
CA VAL A 61 0.36 -12.71 7.35
C VAL A 61 0.34 -13.69 6.19
N SER A 62 -0.18 -13.24 5.04
CA SER A 62 -0.18 -14.03 3.81
C SER A 62 0.76 -13.37 2.80
N VAL A 63 1.77 -14.12 2.37
CA VAL A 63 2.67 -13.73 1.29
C VAL A 63 2.28 -14.51 0.05
N LYS A 64 1.99 -13.81 -1.03
CA LYS A 64 1.69 -14.42 -2.32
C LYS A 64 2.55 -13.72 -3.37
N ASP A 65 3.35 -14.49 -4.08
CA ASP A 65 4.23 -13.96 -5.13
C ASP A 65 5.14 -12.81 -4.61
N GLY A 66 5.72 -13.01 -3.43
CA GLY A 66 6.55 -12.01 -2.75
C GLY A 66 5.80 -10.81 -2.14
N LYS A 67 4.48 -10.70 -2.35
CA LYS A 67 3.66 -9.62 -1.82
C LYS A 67 2.98 -10.03 -0.52
N ALA A 68 3.32 -9.33 0.57
CA ALA A 68 2.69 -9.54 1.86
C ALA A 68 1.33 -8.85 1.95
N SER A 69 0.40 -9.45 2.69
CA SER A 69 -0.90 -8.88 3.04
C SER A 69 -1.30 -9.33 4.45
N LEU A 70 -2.20 -8.58 5.08
CA LEU A 70 -2.64 -8.79 6.45
C LEU A 70 -4.15 -9.12 6.50
N PRO A 71 -4.57 -10.35 6.13
CA PRO A 71 -5.98 -10.68 6.01
C PRO A 71 -6.77 -10.67 7.32
N ARG A 72 -6.14 -11.07 8.44
CA ARG A 72 -6.83 -11.26 9.72
C ARG A 72 -5.95 -10.95 10.92
N ALA A 73 -6.61 -10.59 12.02
CA ALA A 73 -6.05 -10.52 13.36
C ALA A 73 -7.01 -11.16 14.37
N SER A 74 -6.47 -11.95 15.30
CA SER A 74 -7.23 -12.51 16.43
C SER A 74 -6.56 -12.16 17.75
N SER A 75 -7.34 -12.02 18.82
CA SER A 75 -6.77 -11.77 20.14
C SER A 75 -6.57 -13.07 20.92
N VAL A 76 -5.48 -13.15 21.68
CA VAL A 76 -5.21 -14.21 22.64
C VAL A 76 -4.82 -13.59 23.99
N LEU A 77 -5.24 -14.22 25.08
CA LEU A 77 -4.83 -13.83 26.43
C LEU A 77 -3.64 -14.68 26.86
N VAL A 78 -2.64 -14.05 27.47
CA VAL A 78 -1.48 -14.70 28.07
C VAL A 78 -1.50 -14.53 29.59
N ALA A 79 -0.91 -15.49 30.31
CA ALA A 79 -0.90 -15.50 31.77
C ALA A 79 -0.22 -14.25 32.35
N ASN A 80 0.94 -13.90 31.79
CA ASN A 80 1.76 -12.78 32.24
C ASN A 80 1.80 -11.68 31.16
N PRO A 81 1.67 -10.40 31.55
CA PRO A 81 1.85 -9.29 30.62
C PRO A 81 3.18 -9.43 29.89
N THR A 82 3.12 -9.51 28.56
CA THR A 82 4.31 -9.74 27.73
C THR A 82 4.46 -8.59 26.74
N PRO A 83 5.63 -7.96 26.62
CA PRO A 83 5.85 -6.93 25.62
C PRO A 83 6.00 -7.54 24.23
N THR A 84 5.75 -6.73 23.21
CA THR A 84 6.08 -7.08 21.82
C THR A 84 7.58 -7.35 21.69
N VAL A 85 7.94 -8.49 21.09
CA VAL A 85 9.34 -8.85 20.85
C VAL A 85 9.93 -7.93 19.79
N ARG A 86 11.07 -7.32 20.12
CA ARG A 86 11.86 -6.51 19.18
C ARG A 86 12.77 -7.44 18.38
N MET A 87 12.45 -7.63 17.10
CA MET A 87 13.27 -8.40 16.16
C MET A 87 13.70 -7.50 15.00
N MET A 88 14.74 -7.88 14.27
CA MET A 88 15.03 -7.30 12.97
C MET A 88 14.23 -8.03 11.90
N GLY A 89 13.87 -7.33 10.84
CA GLY A 89 13.15 -7.92 9.71
C GLY A 89 12.84 -6.91 8.61
N ARG A 90 12.65 -7.40 7.39
CA ARG A 90 12.22 -6.64 6.22
C ARG A 90 10.79 -6.12 6.39
N PHE A 91 9.90 -6.92 6.95
CA PHE A 91 8.50 -6.54 7.13
C PHE A 91 8.25 -6.03 8.54
N ALA A 92 7.23 -5.20 8.70
CA ALA A 92 6.76 -4.79 10.02
C ALA A 92 5.23 -4.74 10.08
N VAL A 93 4.68 -5.13 11.22
CA VAL A 93 3.32 -4.76 11.64
C VAL A 93 3.45 -3.64 12.66
N GLU A 94 2.72 -2.55 12.44
CA GLU A 94 2.83 -1.32 13.23
C GLU A 94 1.46 -0.87 13.73
N PHE A 95 1.35 -0.55 15.02
CA PHE A 95 0.20 0.14 15.59
C PHE A 95 0.41 1.65 15.61
N TRP A 96 -0.64 2.39 15.25
CA TRP A 96 -0.57 3.83 15.13
C TRP A 96 -1.77 4.54 15.77
N VAL A 97 -1.52 5.75 16.26
CA VAL A 97 -2.54 6.75 16.59
C VAL A 97 -2.21 8.05 15.86
N GLY A 98 -3.01 8.39 14.86
CA GLY A 98 -2.70 9.52 13.98
C GLY A 98 -1.33 9.38 13.30
N LYS A 99 -0.34 10.15 13.79
CA LYS A 99 1.06 10.14 13.31
C LYS A 99 2.06 9.55 14.31
N GLU A 100 1.60 9.06 15.46
CA GLU A 100 2.42 8.46 16.51
C GLU A 100 2.47 6.93 16.33
N LEU A 101 3.68 6.38 16.23
CA LEU A 101 3.92 4.94 16.23
C LEU A 101 3.88 4.43 17.67
N LEU A 102 2.92 3.56 17.96
CA LEU A 102 2.67 3.04 19.31
C LEU A 102 3.44 1.76 19.57
N ASP A 103 3.42 0.84 18.61
CA ASP A 103 4.15 -0.41 18.73
C ASP A 103 4.53 -0.94 17.34
N ARG A 104 5.62 -1.72 17.29
CA ARG A 104 6.12 -2.33 16.06
C ARG A 104 6.71 -3.70 16.32
N ILE A 105 6.26 -4.68 15.56
CA ILE A 105 6.97 -5.95 15.41
C ILE A 105 7.52 -6.07 14.01
N ARG A 106 8.81 -6.36 13.91
CA ARG A 106 9.46 -6.66 12.63
C ARG A 106 9.60 -8.17 12.48
N PHE A 107 9.57 -8.65 11.25
CA PHE A 107 9.70 -10.07 10.93
C PHE A 107 10.25 -10.24 9.52
N ASP A 108 10.79 -11.42 9.26
CA ASP A 108 11.22 -11.86 7.94
C ASP A 108 10.30 -12.97 7.42
N VAL A 109 10.22 -13.06 6.11
CA VAL A 109 9.50 -14.13 5.41
C VAL A 109 10.55 -15.17 5.03
N PRO A 110 10.43 -16.43 5.48
CA PRO A 110 11.38 -17.47 5.14
C PRO A 110 11.58 -17.58 3.63
N MET A 111 12.84 -17.70 3.22
CA MET A 111 13.28 -17.78 1.84
C MET A 111 13.03 -16.53 0.98
N LEU A 112 12.31 -15.50 1.43
CA LEU A 112 12.14 -14.31 0.61
C LEU A 112 13.44 -13.49 0.60
N ASP A 113 13.86 -13.05 -0.57
CA ASP A 113 15.04 -12.21 -0.72
C ASP A 113 14.93 -10.93 0.13
N ARG A 114 16.05 -10.53 0.75
CA ARG A 114 16.08 -9.38 1.65
C ARG A 114 15.87 -8.06 0.92
N ASP A 115 16.43 -7.93 -0.28
CA ASP A 115 16.25 -6.78 -1.15
C ASP A 115 16.02 -7.26 -2.59
N PRO A 116 14.84 -6.99 -3.19
CA PRO A 116 14.59 -7.34 -4.58
C PRO A 116 15.48 -6.59 -5.58
N LYS A 117 16.16 -5.51 -5.17
CA LYS A 117 17.08 -4.70 -5.98
C LYS A 117 18.51 -5.23 -5.98
N ASP A 118 18.92 -6.02 -4.97
CA ASP A 118 20.28 -6.57 -4.84
C ASP A 118 20.49 -7.83 -5.70
N ARG A 119 20.01 -7.78 -6.94
CA ARG A 119 20.12 -8.89 -7.88
C ARG A 119 21.52 -8.87 -8.50
N ARG A 120 22.37 -9.81 -8.08
CA ARG A 120 23.65 -10.10 -8.75
C ARG A 120 23.39 -10.39 -10.23
N ARG A 121 23.96 -9.56 -11.12
CA ARG A 121 23.94 -9.79 -12.57
C ARG A 121 25.13 -10.67 -12.94
N GLY A 122 24.92 -11.77 -13.64
CA GLY A 122 26.00 -12.61 -14.19
C GLY A 122 25.71 -14.12 -14.15
N PRO A 123 26.61 -14.93 -14.71
CA PRO A 123 26.46 -16.38 -14.81
C PRO A 123 26.52 -17.11 -13.45
N LEU A 124 26.98 -16.43 -12.39
CA LEU A 124 27.02 -16.94 -11.02
C LEU A 124 25.79 -16.50 -10.19
N ARG A 125 24.67 -16.23 -10.86
CA ARG A 125 23.42 -15.86 -10.19
C ARG A 125 22.91 -17.05 -9.37
N GLY A 126 22.74 -16.85 -8.07
CA GLY A 126 22.07 -17.81 -7.20
C GLY A 126 20.58 -17.97 -7.54
N PRO A 127 19.89 -18.93 -6.92
CA PRO A 127 18.44 -19.07 -7.06
C PRO A 127 17.70 -17.78 -6.68
N ASP A 128 16.64 -17.48 -7.43
CA ASP A 128 15.78 -16.31 -7.22
C ASP A 128 14.64 -16.66 -6.27
N PHE A 129 14.50 -15.90 -5.19
CA PHE A 129 13.41 -16.09 -4.25
C PHE A 129 12.53 -14.85 -4.10
N THR A 130 12.41 -14.02 -5.14
CA THR A 130 11.46 -12.90 -5.10
C THR A 130 9.99 -13.32 -5.18
N HIS A 131 9.71 -14.56 -5.59
CA HIS A 131 8.35 -15.05 -5.89
C HIS A 131 7.86 -16.13 -4.90
N VAL A 132 8.13 -15.93 -3.60
CA VAL A 132 7.71 -16.89 -2.56
C VAL A 132 6.24 -16.71 -2.19
N SER A 133 5.53 -17.81 -1.95
CA SER A 133 4.19 -17.82 -1.38
C SER A 133 4.18 -18.62 -0.08
N THR A 134 3.80 -17.98 1.03
CA THR A 134 3.79 -18.60 2.36
C THR A 134 2.77 -17.94 3.27
N ARG A 135 2.48 -18.57 4.40
CA ARG A 135 1.64 -18.03 5.48
C ARG A 135 2.36 -18.17 6.80
N LEU A 136 2.32 -17.11 7.59
CA LEU A 136 2.93 -17.08 8.91
C LEU A 136 2.08 -16.23 9.85
N THR A 137 2.33 -16.37 11.14
CA THR A 137 1.67 -15.58 12.17
C THR A 137 2.66 -14.71 12.91
N VAL A 138 2.24 -13.51 13.26
CA VAL A 138 3.04 -12.54 14.00
C VAL A 138 2.26 -12.11 15.23
N ARG A 139 2.90 -12.06 16.40
CA ARG A 139 2.25 -11.72 17.67
C ARG A 139 2.74 -10.39 18.22
N MET A 140 1.82 -9.49 18.55
CA MET A 140 2.11 -8.17 19.09
C MET A 140 1.23 -7.90 20.32
N ALA A 141 1.74 -7.17 21.31
CA ALA A 141 0.97 -6.77 22.47
C ALA A 141 -0.18 -5.83 22.09
N ASP A 142 -1.31 -5.94 22.79
CA ASP A 142 -2.44 -5.03 22.60
C ASP A 142 -2.07 -3.60 22.96
N HIS A 143 -2.59 -2.65 22.17
CA HIS A 143 -2.42 -1.24 22.42
C HIS A 143 -3.77 -0.52 22.30
N PRO A 144 -4.44 -0.17 23.42
CA PRO A 144 -5.82 0.33 23.40
C PRO A 144 -5.96 1.71 22.71
N ARG A 145 -4.87 2.49 22.62
CA ARG A 145 -4.83 3.76 21.88
C ARG A 145 -4.76 3.60 20.35
N ALA A 146 -4.53 2.39 19.83
CA ALA A 146 -4.34 2.18 18.39
C ALA A 146 -5.64 2.48 17.62
N THR A 147 -5.50 3.22 16.53
CA THR A 147 -6.62 3.62 15.63
C THR A 147 -6.53 2.96 14.26
N PHE A 148 -5.32 2.54 13.87
CA PHE A 148 -5.09 1.72 12.69
C PHE A 148 -3.85 0.86 12.87
N VAL A 149 -3.76 -0.18 12.04
CA VAL A 149 -2.58 -1.03 11.91
C VAL A 149 -2.00 -0.87 10.51
N ALA A 150 -0.68 -0.89 10.38
CA ALA A 150 0.00 -0.86 9.08
C ALA A 150 0.87 -2.11 8.90
N LEU A 151 0.83 -2.69 7.70
CA LEU A 151 1.81 -3.65 7.22
C LEU A 151 2.80 -2.91 6.32
N VAL A 152 4.07 -2.95 6.68
CA VAL A 152 5.15 -2.23 5.99
C VAL A 152 6.14 -3.21 5.40
N ASP A 153 6.46 -3.08 4.11
CA ASP A 153 7.64 -3.68 3.49
C ASP A 153 8.76 -2.64 3.46
N ARG A 154 9.79 -2.85 4.27
CA ARG A 154 10.87 -1.87 4.42
C ARG A 154 11.89 -1.91 3.29
N ALA A 155 11.92 -2.98 2.48
CA ALA A 155 12.79 -3.03 1.31
C ALA A 155 12.21 -2.22 0.15
N THR A 156 10.89 -2.27 -0.05
CA THR A 156 10.21 -1.52 -1.12
C THR A 156 9.73 -0.15 -0.67
N GLY A 157 9.38 0.02 0.61
CA GLY A 157 8.69 1.20 1.12
C GLY A 157 7.17 1.08 1.07
N ASP A 158 6.62 -0.06 0.66
CA ASP A 158 5.18 -0.26 0.55
C ASP A 158 4.52 -0.29 1.93
N VAL A 159 3.40 0.43 2.06
CA VAL A 159 2.62 0.51 3.30
C VAL A 159 1.15 0.22 3.01
N GLN A 160 0.61 -0.81 3.65
CA GLN A 160 -0.82 -1.12 3.64
C GLN A 160 -1.42 -0.78 5.00
N ARG A 161 -2.44 0.08 5.03
CA ARG A 161 -3.11 0.50 6.26
C ARG A 161 -4.45 -0.20 6.40
N PHE A 162 -4.81 -0.56 7.63
CA PHE A 162 -6.06 -1.24 7.95
C PHE A 162 -6.71 -0.62 9.18
N ALA A 163 -8.04 -0.58 9.17
CA ALA A 163 -8.85 -0.07 10.26
C ALA A 163 -8.62 -0.96 11.49
N TRP A 164 -8.63 -0.32 12.66
CA TRP A 164 -8.43 -1.00 13.91
C TRP A 164 -9.49 -0.56 14.92
N PRO A 165 -10.07 -1.48 15.72
CA PRO A 165 -9.83 -2.93 15.78
C PRO A 165 -10.36 -3.71 14.56
N PRO A 166 -10.00 -5.00 14.39
CA PRO A 166 -10.62 -5.86 13.39
C PRO A 166 -12.12 -6.06 13.66
N ASP A 167 -12.87 -6.52 12.65
CA ASP A 167 -14.29 -6.87 12.79
C ASP A 167 -14.51 -8.10 13.69
N ALA A 168 -15.77 -8.47 13.90
CA ALA A 168 -16.14 -9.60 14.76
C ALA A 168 -15.55 -10.93 14.27
N GLU A 169 -15.32 -11.07 12.97
CA GLU A 169 -14.68 -12.24 12.33
C GLU A 169 -13.15 -12.13 12.29
N GLY A 170 -12.57 -11.08 12.87
CA GLY A 170 -11.14 -10.82 12.91
C GLY A 170 -10.56 -10.33 11.58
N ARG A 171 -11.38 -9.86 10.64
CA ARG A 171 -10.90 -9.31 9.35
C ARG A 171 -10.47 -7.86 9.52
N LEU A 172 -9.46 -7.50 8.75
CA LEU A 172 -8.91 -6.16 8.71
C LEU A 172 -9.40 -5.43 7.47
N ALA A 173 -10.17 -4.37 7.65
CA ALA A 173 -10.67 -3.54 6.55
C ALA A 173 -9.55 -2.58 6.08
N PRO A 174 -9.17 -2.57 4.80
CA PRO A 174 -8.16 -1.63 4.30
C PRO A 174 -8.61 -0.17 4.49
N LEU A 175 -7.75 0.66 5.09
CA LEU A 175 -7.95 2.10 5.15
C LEU A 175 -7.37 2.74 3.90
N GLY A 176 -8.25 2.96 2.91
CA GLY A 176 -7.96 3.74 1.72
C GLY A 176 -6.96 3.09 0.78
N ALA A 177 -7.47 2.37 -0.24
CA ALA A 177 -6.75 2.17 -1.49
C ALA A 177 -6.88 3.43 -2.37
N ALA A 178 -6.39 4.59 -1.90
CA ALA A 178 -6.49 5.84 -2.66
C ALA A 178 -5.45 6.93 -2.31
N ALA A 179 -4.35 6.59 -1.63
CA ALA A 179 -3.29 7.57 -1.31
C ALA A 179 -2.05 7.45 -2.23
N SER A 180 -2.26 7.07 -3.49
CA SER A 180 -1.26 7.24 -4.57
C SER A 180 -1.85 7.94 -5.80
N ARG A 181 -2.89 8.76 -5.60
CA ARG A 181 -3.39 9.68 -6.62
C ARG A 181 -3.94 10.94 -5.95
N ALA A 182 -3.05 11.85 -5.57
CA ALA A 182 -3.47 13.24 -5.46
C ALA A 182 -3.73 13.73 -6.90
N PRO A 183 -4.91 14.31 -7.22
CA PRO A 183 -5.01 15.11 -8.43
C PRO A 183 -4.09 16.32 -8.21
N ALA A 184 -3.08 16.46 -9.08
CA ALA A 184 -2.41 17.74 -9.22
C ALA A 184 -3.47 18.74 -9.66
N SER A 185 -3.94 19.57 -8.72
CA SER A 185 -4.64 20.80 -9.07
C SER A 185 -3.66 21.61 -9.92
N ALA A 186 -3.90 21.61 -11.23
CA ALA A 186 -3.39 22.62 -12.12
C ALA A 186 -4.06 23.94 -11.70
N ALA A 187 -3.29 24.78 -11.01
CA ALA A 187 -3.54 26.20 -10.88
C ALA A 187 -2.18 26.89 -10.79
N ASP A 188 -1.46 26.88 -11.91
CA ASP A 188 -0.43 27.87 -12.18
C ASP A 188 -0.74 28.51 -13.54
N ALA A 189 -1.26 29.72 -13.46
CA ALA A 189 -1.30 30.70 -14.54
C ALA A 189 -1.42 32.10 -13.92
N GLY A 190 -0.29 32.61 -13.42
CA GLY A 190 0.27 33.90 -13.82
C GLY A 190 -0.48 35.23 -13.58
N SER A 191 0.21 36.09 -12.83
CA SER A 191 0.30 37.57 -12.89
C SER A 191 -0.77 38.42 -12.17
N PRO A 192 -0.33 39.42 -11.39
CA PRO A 192 -0.04 40.73 -11.99
C PRO A 192 1.31 41.32 -11.57
N GLY A 193 2.05 41.83 -12.56
CA GLY A 193 3.23 42.68 -12.36
C GLY A 193 2.83 44.16 -12.25
N ASP A 194 3.36 44.79 -11.21
CA ASP A 194 3.65 46.20 -10.96
C ASP A 194 2.87 47.28 -11.72
N ALA A 195 1.98 47.95 -10.97
CA ALA A 195 1.53 49.30 -11.25
C ALA A 195 1.84 50.21 -10.05
N GLY A 196 2.73 51.18 -10.27
CA GLY A 196 2.52 52.58 -9.88
C GLY A 196 2.80 53.00 -8.44
N GLY A 197 3.83 53.84 -8.29
CA GLY A 197 3.72 55.12 -7.58
C GLY A 197 3.82 55.10 -6.06
N SER A 198 5.04 55.16 -5.53
CA SER A 198 5.28 55.65 -4.17
C SER A 198 5.42 57.17 -4.21
N VAL A 199 4.41 57.84 -3.67
CA VAL A 199 4.34 59.29 -3.54
C VAL A 199 5.04 59.72 -2.25
N ASP A 200 5.83 60.77 -2.41
CA ASP A 200 6.28 61.79 -1.49
C ASP A 200 5.47 61.98 -0.17
N ALA A 201 6.18 62.05 0.96
CA ALA A 201 5.87 62.88 2.13
C ALA A 201 6.93 62.68 3.23
N GLY A 202 7.94 63.56 3.27
CA GLY A 202 8.76 63.76 4.46
C GLY A 202 8.04 64.66 5.48
N PRO A 203 8.31 64.50 6.78
CA PRO A 203 8.22 65.60 7.72
C PRO A 203 9.60 66.02 8.24
N SER A 204 9.80 67.31 8.15
CA SER A 204 10.84 68.15 8.70
C SER A 204 10.87 68.14 10.23
N ASP A 205 12.04 67.91 10.82
CA ASP A 205 12.33 68.29 12.21
C ASP A 205 13.32 69.45 12.23
N ALA A 206 12.78 70.60 12.64
CA ALA A 206 13.53 71.77 13.04
C ALA A 206 13.84 71.64 14.54
N ALA A 207 15.12 71.62 14.91
CA ALA A 207 15.56 71.85 16.28
C ALA A 207 16.45 73.09 16.30
N ALA A 208 15.83 74.20 16.70
CA ALA A 208 16.49 75.38 17.25
C ALA A 208 16.31 75.35 18.78
N ASP A 209 17.16 76.12 19.46
CA ASP A 209 17.38 76.29 20.91
C ASP A 209 18.32 75.25 21.57
N GLY A 210 19.42 75.63 22.23
CA GLY A 210 19.75 76.93 22.80
C GLY A 210 19.91 76.80 24.31
N ARG A 211 21.12 76.43 24.78
CA ARG A 211 21.74 76.85 26.04
C ARG A 211 23.16 76.29 26.15
#